data_AF-A0A2V7ES20-F1
#
_entry.id   AF-A0A2V7ES20-F1
#
_cell.length_a   1.000
_cell.length_b   1.000
_cell.length_c   1.000
_cell.angle_alpha   90.00
_cell.angle_beta   90.00
_cell.angle_gamma   90.00
#
_symmetry.space_group_name_H-M   'P 1'
#
loop_
_entity.id
_entity.type
_entity.pdbx_description
1 polymer ?
#
loop_
_entity_poly.entity_id
_entity_poly.type
_entity_poly.pdbx_seq_one_letter_code
_entity_poly.pdbx_strand_id
1 'polypeptide(L)'
;PQSVVAVLPAIAATDGDMAAADADALNVPNALSSDFLNSFTSGAIGTAGASAQSIASAADINILSGLITAKQLIAAATSSRSATGAASNANGSTFEDLVVAGAPVTVGDGAVAPNTQFALPGVGYVVLNEQTVSGDGVTTTGITVNMIHVVLQDALTGAKTGEIVVGSATSSVGS
;
A
#
# COMPACT_ATOMS: atom_id res chain seq x y z
N PRO A 1 -22.01 -11.84 -9.18
CA PRO A 1 -21.41 -10.49 -9.36
C PRO A 1 -19.89 -10.66 -9.37
N GLN A 2 -19.23 -10.36 -10.49
CA GLN A 2 -17.78 -10.51 -10.60
C GLN A 2 -17.13 -9.44 -9.71
N SER A 3 -16.40 -9.87 -8.69
CA SER A 3 -15.49 -8.99 -7.94
C SER A 3 -14.53 -8.36 -8.94
N VAL A 4 -14.65 -7.05 -9.15
CA VAL A 4 -13.65 -6.28 -9.91
C VAL A 4 -12.45 -6.13 -8.99
N VAL A 5 -11.48 -7.03 -9.15
CA VAL A 5 -10.18 -6.95 -8.49
C VAL A 5 -9.32 -6.02 -9.35
N ALA A 6 -9.30 -4.73 -9.02
CA ALA A 6 -8.32 -3.80 -9.56
C ALA A 6 -7.05 -3.90 -8.69
N VAL A 7 -6.26 -4.94 -8.92
CA VAL A 7 -4.97 -5.13 -8.25
C VAL A 7 -3.88 -4.59 -9.16
N LEU A 8 -3.12 -3.61 -8.64
CA LEU A 8 -1.91 -3.11 -9.27
C LEU A 8 -0.88 -4.23 -9.41
N PRO A 9 0.11 -4.12 -10.31
CA PRO A 9 1.22 -5.04 -10.34
C PRO A 9 1.98 -4.99 -9.01
N ALA A 10 1.68 -5.91 -8.09
CA ALA A 10 2.50 -6.20 -6.94
C ALA A 10 3.69 -7.03 -7.44
N ILE A 11 4.86 -6.43 -7.52
CA ILE A 11 6.10 -7.16 -7.80
C ILE A 11 6.78 -7.55 -6.50
N ALA A 12 6.81 -8.85 -6.23
CA ALA A 12 7.70 -9.40 -5.21
C ALA A 12 9.03 -9.75 -5.88
N ALA A 13 10.14 -9.20 -5.37
CA ALA A 13 11.46 -9.74 -5.68
C ALA A 13 11.81 -10.78 -4.61
N THR A 14 12.25 -11.97 -5.04
CA THR A 14 12.80 -13.01 -4.18
C THR A 14 14.34 -12.99 -4.28
N ASP A 15 15.02 -13.41 -3.22
CA ASP A 15 16.41 -13.86 -3.24
C ASP A 15 17.50 -12.89 -3.75
N GLY A 16 17.37 -11.58 -3.49
CA GLY A 16 18.39 -10.61 -3.88
C GLY A 16 18.18 -10.01 -5.28
N ASP A 17 17.08 -10.33 -5.92
CA ASP A 17 16.73 -9.80 -7.23
C ASP A 17 16.12 -8.39 -7.14
N MET A 18 16.16 -7.70 -8.27
CA MET A 18 15.45 -6.44 -8.50
C MET A 18 14.30 -6.71 -9.46
N ALA A 19 13.08 -6.35 -9.04
CA ALA A 19 11.92 -6.31 -9.90
C ALA A 19 11.43 -4.86 -9.99
N ALA A 20 10.98 -4.45 -11.18
CA ALA A 20 10.26 -3.20 -11.39
C ALA A 20 9.01 -3.49 -12.22
N ALA A 21 7.89 -2.90 -11.86
CA ALA A 21 6.70 -2.87 -12.70
C ALA A 21 6.17 -1.45 -12.77
N ASP A 22 5.82 -1.05 -13.99
CA ASP A 22 5.35 0.28 -14.29
C ASP A 22 4.11 0.20 -15.17
N ALA A 23 3.15 1.09 -14.91
CA ALA A 23 1.97 1.27 -15.74
C ALA A 23 1.74 2.76 -15.96
N ASP A 24 1.84 3.16 -17.23
CA ASP A 24 1.50 4.50 -17.69
C ASP A 24 -0.03 4.56 -17.88
N ALA A 25 -0.70 5.33 -17.03
CA ALA A 25 -2.14 5.49 -16.89
C ALA A 25 -2.97 4.19 -16.71
N LEU A 26 -3.56 4.02 -15.52
CA LEU A 26 -4.60 3.00 -15.27
C LEU A 26 -5.96 3.66 -15.08
N ASN A 27 -6.94 3.23 -15.88
CA ASN A 27 -8.33 3.65 -15.75
C ASN A 27 -9.25 2.43 -15.71
N VAL A 28 -9.86 2.20 -14.55
CA VAL A 28 -10.99 1.29 -14.34
C VAL A 28 -12.24 2.16 -14.25
N PRO A 29 -13.11 2.16 -15.28
CA PRO A 29 -14.28 3.03 -15.33
C PRO A 29 -15.09 2.99 -14.03
N ASN A 30 -15.39 4.18 -13.49
CA ASN A 30 -16.16 4.39 -12.27
C ASN A 30 -15.56 3.82 -10.96
N ALA A 31 -14.35 3.25 -10.98
CA ALA A 31 -13.71 2.67 -9.80
C ALA A 31 -12.39 3.36 -9.44
N LEU A 32 -11.47 3.49 -10.40
CA LEU A 32 -10.12 4.00 -10.17
C LEU A 32 -9.55 4.62 -11.44
N SER A 33 -8.93 5.79 -11.33
CA SER A 33 -8.06 6.39 -12.34
C SER A 33 -6.76 6.85 -11.67
N SER A 34 -5.63 6.65 -12.34
CA SER A 34 -4.32 7.16 -11.93
C SER A 34 -3.47 7.40 -13.18
N ASP A 35 -2.69 8.47 -13.19
CA ASP A 35 -1.87 8.84 -14.35
C ASP A 35 -0.60 8.00 -14.44
N PHE A 36 -0.03 7.59 -13.31
CA PHE A 36 1.19 6.80 -13.29
C PHE A 36 1.27 5.92 -12.04
N LEU A 37 1.75 4.70 -12.22
CA LEU A 37 1.95 3.72 -11.16
C LEU A 37 3.29 3.02 -11.34
N ASN A 38 4.14 3.14 -10.34
CA ASN A 38 5.43 2.47 -10.31
C ASN A 38 5.56 1.62 -9.06
N SER A 39 6.09 0.42 -9.21
CA SER A 39 6.50 -0.44 -8.12
C SER A 39 7.94 -0.89 -8.36
N PHE A 40 8.76 -0.78 -7.32
CA PHE A 40 10.15 -1.17 -7.30
C PHE A 40 10.39 -2.05 -6.09
N THR A 41 10.91 -3.26 -6.30
CA THR A 41 11.30 -4.16 -5.21
C THR A 41 12.74 -4.62 -5.42
N SER A 42 13.55 -4.55 -4.37
CA SER A 42 14.94 -4.99 -4.37
C SER A 42 15.25 -5.82 -3.13
N GLY A 43 16.04 -6.87 -3.30
CA GLY A 43 16.61 -7.65 -2.21
C GLY A 43 18.13 -7.55 -2.18
N ALA A 44 18.72 -7.82 -1.02
CA ALA A 44 20.15 -8.07 -0.90
C ALA A 44 20.40 -9.14 0.15
N ILE A 45 21.28 -10.09 -0.17
CA ILE A 45 21.76 -11.13 0.75
C ILE A 45 23.27 -10.96 0.90
N GLY A 46 23.74 -10.81 2.14
CA GLY A 46 25.15 -10.65 2.46
C GLY A 46 25.58 -11.52 3.63
N THR A 47 26.89 -11.59 3.88
CA THR A 47 27.46 -12.39 4.97
C THR A 47 27.03 -11.91 6.37
N ALA A 48 26.56 -10.67 6.48
CA ALA A 48 26.10 -10.05 7.73
C ALA A 48 24.56 -10.11 7.93
N GLY A 49 23.79 -10.57 6.94
CA GLY A 49 22.33 -10.52 6.99
C GLY A 49 21.64 -10.49 5.63
N ALA A 50 20.32 -10.35 5.66
CA ALA A 50 19.48 -10.19 4.46
C ALA A 50 18.58 -8.96 4.61
N SER A 51 18.29 -8.28 3.52
CA SER A 51 17.36 -7.16 3.48
C SER A 51 16.51 -7.21 2.24
N ALA A 52 15.26 -6.77 2.37
CA ALA A 52 14.34 -6.56 1.26
C ALA A 52 13.72 -5.16 1.41
N GLN A 53 13.47 -4.51 0.28
CA GLN A 53 12.77 -3.25 0.21
C GLN A 53 11.83 -3.25 -0.98
N SER A 54 10.59 -2.83 -0.75
CA SER A 54 9.60 -2.57 -1.79
C SER A 54 9.10 -1.14 -1.65
N ILE A 55 9.00 -0.44 -2.77
CA ILE A 55 8.47 0.91 -2.88
C ILE A 55 7.40 0.89 -3.97
N ALA A 56 6.23 1.46 -3.69
CA ALA A 56 5.22 1.70 -4.71
C ALA A 56 4.79 3.17 -4.69
N SER A 57 4.81 3.84 -5.83
CA SER A 57 4.36 5.21 -5.96
C SER A 57 3.22 5.31 -6.98
N ALA A 58 2.31 6.23 -6.71
CA ALA A 58 1.19 6.54 -7.59
C ALA A 58 1.00 8.05 -7.66
N ALA A 59 0.61 8.55 -8.83
CA ALA A 59 0.31 9.96 -9.06
C ALA A 59 -1.10 10.16 -9.61
N ASP A 60 -1.66 11.34 -9.31
CA ASP A 60 -2.97 11.82 -9.76
C ASP A 60 -4.08 10.79 -9.55
N ILE A 61 -4.17 10.30 -8.31
CA ILE A 61 -5.10 9.24 -7.91
C ILE A 61 -6.51 9.80 -7.79
N ASN A 62 -7.46 9.14 -8.43
CA ASN A 62 -8.89 9.38 -8.31
C ASN A 62 -9.63 8.05 -8.13
N ILE A 63 -10.27 7.87 -6.99
CA ILE A 63 -11.02 6.65 -6.64
C ILE A 63 -12.50 7.00 -6.50
N LEU A 64 -13.35 6.16 -7.08
CA LEU A 64 -14.81 6.25 -7.03
C LEU A 64 -15.33 7.66 -7.39
N SER A 65 -14.86 8.18 -8.53
CA SER A 65 -15.26 9.47 -9.09
C SER A 65 -15.00 10.67 -8.16
N GLY A 66 -13.85 10.68 -7.49
CA GLY A 66 -13.38 11.77 -6.64
C GLY A 66 -13.75 11.63 -5.17
N LEU A 67 -14.30 10.48 -4.77
CA LEU A 67 -14.57 10.20 -3.35
C LEU A 67 -13.27 10.19 -2.53
N ILE A 68 -12.19 9.67 -3.12
CA ILE A 68 -10.84 9.78 -2.57
C ILE A 68 -9.93 10.26 -3.69
N THR A 69 -9.15 11.31 -3.43
CA THR A 69 -8.13 11.82 -4.35
C THR A 69 -6.81 12.04 -3.64
N ALA A 70 -5.70 11.84 -4.33
CA ALA A 70 -4.38 12.22 -3.85
C ALA A 70 -3.52 12.65 -5.03
N LYS A 71 -2.70 13.69 -4.85
CA LYS A 71 -1.77 14.11 -5.90
C LYS A 71 -0.68 13.09 -6.08
N GLN A 72 -0.10 12.62 -4.97
CA GLN A 72 0.87 11.53 -4.96
C GLN A 72 0.75 10.69 -3.70
N LEU A 73 1.18 9.45 -3.80
CA LEU A 73 1.49 8.61 -2.64
C LEU A 73 2.77 7.83 -2.87
N ILE A 74 3.40 7.47 -1.77
CA ILE A 74 4.54 6.56 -1.72
C ILE A 74 4.23 5.55 -0.62
N ALA A 75 4.26 4.27 -0.96
CA ALA A 75 4.29 3.14 -0.05
C ALA A 75 5.72 2.65 0.03
N ALA A 76 6.27 2.51 1.24
CA ALA A 76 7.59 1.95 1.45
C ALA A 76 7.50 0.83 2.48
N ALA A 77 8.04 -0.33 2.15
CA ALA A 77 8.11 -1.51 3.00
C ALA A 77 9.56 -1.98 3.02
N THR A 78 10.19 -1.99 4.20
CA THR A 78 11.58 -2.45 4.35
C THR A 78 11.65 -3.51 5.42
N SER A 79 12.32 -4.62 5.12
CA SER A 79 12.56 -5.73 6.04
C SER A 79 14.04 -6.06 6.07
N SER A 80 14.57 -6.35 7.24
CA SER A 80 15.98 -6.66 7.43
C SER A 80 16.18 -7.71 8.50
N ARG A 81 17.21 -8.53 8.33
CA ARG A 81 17.63 -9.57 9.26
C ARG A 81 19.14 -9.48 9.43
N SER A 82 19.57 -9.52 10.67
CA SER A 82 20.99 -9.57 11.05
C SER A 82 21.22 -10.70 12.06
N ALA A 83 22.46 -10.83 12.54
CA ALA A 83 22.79 -11.76 13.62
C ALA A 83 22.05 -11.45 14.94
N THR A 84 21.48 -10.26 15.11
CA THR A 84 20.82 -9.81 16.36
C THR A 84 19.29 -9.88 16.31
N GLY A 85 18.70 -10.21 15.16
CA GLY A 85 17.25 -10.32 15.00
C GLY A 85 16.74 -9.89 13.62
N ALA A 86 15.43 -9.79 13.48
CA ALA A 86 14.75 -9.40 12.25
C ALA A 86 13.78 -8.24 12.52
N ALA A 87 13.81 -7.19 11.70
CA ALA A 87 12.95 -6.02 11.84
C ALA A 87 12.40 -5.54 10.50
N SER A 88 11.15 -5.06 10.51
CA SER A 88 10.51 -4.41 9.37
C SER A 88 9.94 -3.04 9.76
N ASN A 89 9.86 -2.12 8.79
CA ASN A 89 9.27 -0.80 8.97
C ASN A 89 8.71 -0.24 7.65
N ALA A 90 7.90 0.82 7.79
CA ALA A 90 7.27 1.51 6.66
C ALA A 90 7.81 2.92 6.43
N ASN A 91 9.04 3.23 6.87
CA ASN A 91 9.61 4.57 6.76
C ASN A 91 9.67 5.01 5.29
N GLY A 92 9.26 6.24 5.03
CA GLY A 92 9.15 6.79 3.67
C GLY A 92 7.74 6.69 3.06
N SER A 93 6.79 6.04 3.75
CA SER A 93 5.40 6.02 3.32
C SER A 93 4.72 7.37 3.55
N THR A 94 4.24 8.03 2.49
CA THR A 94 3.69 9.40 2.53
C THR A 94 2.54 9.62 1.55
N PHE A 95 1.76 10.67 1.81
CA PHE A 95 0.73 11.20 0.93
C PHE A 95 1.01 12.67 0.59
N GLU A 96 0.60 13.09 -0.61
CA GLU A 96 0.54 14.49 -1.04
C GLU A 96 -0.90 14.83 -1.45
N ASP A 97 -1.44 15.91 -0.90
CA ASP A 97 -2.81 16.43 -1.16
C ASP A 97 -3.92 15.37 -1.08
N LEU A 98 -3.87 14.49 -0.06
CA LEU A 98 -4.90 13.49 0.16
C LEU A 98 -6.22 14.14 0.60
N VAL A 99 -7.31 13.78 -0.07
CA VAL A 99 -8.68 14.15 0.25
C VAL A 99 -9.52 12.88 0.36
N VAL A 100 -10.31 12.75 1.42
CA VAL A 100 -11.21 11.63 1.66
C VAL A 100 -12.60 12.17 1.93
N ALA A 101 -13.59 11.70 1.16
CA ALA A 101 -14.99 12.15 1.23
C ALA A 101 -15.15 13.68 1.17
N GLY A 102 -14.32 14.35 0.36
CA GLY A 102 -14.31 15.81 0.20
C GLY A 102 -13.61 16.59 1.32
N ALA A 103 -13.08 15.92 2.35
CA ALA A 103 -12.29 16.55 3.41
C ALA A 103 -10.79 16.29 3.20
N PRO A 104 -9.94 17.34 3.15
CA PRO A 104 -8.49 17.15 3.15
C PRO A 104 -8.05 16.39 4.40
N VAL A 105 -7.25 15.34 4.21
CA VAL A 105 -6.61 14.62 5.31
C VAL A 105 -5.32 15.37 5.65
N THR A 106 -5.47 16.46 6.40
CA THR A 106 -4.34 17.17 6.98
C THR A 106 -3.88 16.48 8.25
N VAL A 107 -2.62 16.04 8.24
CA VAL A 107 -1.96 15.34 9.34
C VAL A 107 -1.08 16.27 10.19
N GLY A 108 -1.21 17.59 10.00
CA GLY A 108 -0.25 18.56 10.53
C GLY A 108 1.14 18.32 9.93
N ASP A 109 2.19 18.51 10.72
CA ASP A 109 3.59 18.32 10.31
C ASP A 109 3.99 16.82 10.22
N GLY A 110 3.07 15.89 10.51
CA GLY A 110 3.31 14.45 10.59
C GLY A 110 2.81 13.67 9.37
N ALA A 111 3.22 12.41 9.24
CA ALA A 111 2.63 11.47 8.29
C ALA A 111 1.28 10.94 8.77
N VAL A 112 0.43 10.44 7.86
CA VAL A 112 -0.80 9.69 8.22
C VAL A 112 -0.41 8.51 9.10
N ALA A 113 -1.00 8.42 10.30
CA ALA A 113 -0.72 7.36 11.24
C ALA A 113 -1.05 5.98 10.64
N PRO A 114 -0.32 4.91 11.01
CA PRO A 114 -0.61 3.57 10.52
C PRO A 114 -2.06 3.14 10.81
N ASN A 115 -2.70 2.45 9.86
CA ASN A 115 -4.04 1.90 9.98
C ASN A 115 -5.14 2.93 10.30
N THR A 116 -5.01 4.16 9.77
CA THR A 116 -6.00 5.22 9.98
C THR A 116 -7.25 4.95 9.15
N GLN A 117 -8.40 4.77 9.79
CA GLN A 117 -9.65 4.43 9.10
C GLN A 117 -10.61 5.63 9.00
N PHE A 118 -11.24 5.78 7.83
CA PHE A 118 -12.34 6.73 7.58
C PHE A 118 -13.56 5.99 7.04
N ALA A 119 -14.74 6.31 7.57
CA ALA A 119 -16.00 5.83 7.02
C ALA A 119 -16.34 6.53 5.70
N LEU A 120 -16.90 5.79 4.75
CA LEU A 120 -17.36 6.29 3.45
C LEU A 120 -18.86 6.02 3.34
N PRO A 121 -19.73 6.97 3.73
CA PRO A 121 -21.18 6.77 3.72
C PRO A 121 -21.71 6.31 2.36
N GLY A 122 -22.48 5.22 2.36
CA GLY A 122 -23.04 4.62 1.13
C GLY A 122 -22.06 3.76 0.32
N VAL A 123 -20.81 3.62 0.76
CA VAL A 123 -19.76 2.86 0.06
C VAL A 123 -19.11 1.81 0.96
N GLY A 124 -18.72 2.16 2.18
CA GLY A 124 -17.98 1.29 3.09
C GLY A 124 -16.99 2.09 3.96
N TYR A 125 -15.70 1.77 3.88
CA TYR A 125 -14.64 2.52 4.56
C TYR A 125 -13.33 2.49 3.78
N VAL A 126 -12.41 3.39 4.13
CA VAL A 126 -11.01 3.35 3.68
C VAL A 126 -10.10 3.22 4.89
N VAL A 127 -9.06 2.40 4.76
CA VAL A 127 -7.91 2.35 5.66
C VAL A 127 -6.73 2.98 4.94
N LEU A 128 -6.14 3.98 5.56
CA LEU A 128 -4.97 4.68 5.07
C LEU A 128 -3.72 4.20 5.81
N ASN A 129 -2.61 4.12 5.07
CA ASN A 129 -1.34 3.64 5.59
C ASN A 129 -1.54 2.33 6.36
N GLU A 130 -2.26 1.38 5.76
CA GLU A 130 -2.54 0.09 6.35
C GLU A 130 -1.25 -0.72 6.41
N GLN A 131 -0.83 -1.09 7.62
CA GLN A 131 0.42 -1.79 7.85
C GLN A 131 0.14 -3.12 8.53
N THR A 132 0.48 -4.21 7.85
CA THR A 132 0.39 -5.57 8.37
C THR A 132 1.80 -6.13 8.53
N VAL A 133 2.23 -6.31 9.78
CA VAL A 133 3.53 -6.91 10.11
C VAL A 133 3.39 -8.42 10.24
N SER A 134 4.40 -9.17 9.80
CA SER A 134 4.49 -10.63 9.93
C SER A 134 5.88 -11.07 10.40
N GLY A 135 6.01 -12.35 10.74
CA GLY A 135 7.24 -12.96 11.25
C GLY A 135 7.36 -12.95 12.77
N ASP A 136 8.42 -13.60 13.26
CA ASP A 136 8.70 -13.74 14.70
C ASP A 136 9.57 -12.60 15.27
N GLY A 137 10.12 -11.74 14.41
CA GLY A 137 11.03 -10.65 14.78
C GLY A 137 12.43 -11.12 15.20
N VAL A 138 12.72 -12.42 15.06
CA VAL A 138 13.98 -13.05 15.47
C VAL A 138 14.68 -13.65 14.27
N THR A 139 14.01 -14.58 13.59
CA THR A 139 14.53 -15.28 12.42
C THR A 139 13.85 -14.82 11.13
N THR A 140 12.64 -14.29 11.23
CA THR A 140 11.79 -13.86 10.11
C THR A 140 11.11 -12.53 10.43
N THR A 141 10.89 -11.72 9.40
CA THR A 141 10.06 -10.52 9.50
C THR A 141 9.50 -10.15 8.14
N GLY A 142 8.33 -9.54 8.12
CA GLY A 142 7.77 -8.94 6.93
C GLY A 142 6.83 -7.80 7.26
N ILE A 143 6.56 -6.98 6.26
CA ILE A 143 5.56 -5.93 6.33
C ILE A 143 4.90 -5.77 4.96
N THR A 144 3.58 -5.68 4.97
CA THR A 144 2.79 -5.19 3.83
C THR A 144 2.25 -3.82 4.20
N VAL A 145 2.47 -2.86 3.32
CA VAL A 145 1.98 -1.49 3.42
C VAL A 145 1.04 -1.23 2.25
N ASN A 146 -0.22 -0.93 2.55
CA ASN A 146 -1.19 -0.44 1.57
C ASN A 146 -1.50 1.01 1.90
N MET A 147 -1.15 1.94 1.01
CA MET A 147 -1.39 3.35 1.28
C MET A 147 -2.88 3.65 1.32
N ILE A 148 -3.64 3.25 0.30
CA ILE A 148 -5.11 3.38 0.29
C ILE A 148 -5.71 1.99 0.15
N HIS A 149 -6.49 1.54 1.14
CA HIS A 149 -7.28 0.32 1.05
C HIS A 149 -8.76 0.66 1.30
N VAL A 150 -9.53 0.72 0.22
CA VAL A 150 -10.98 0.90 0.27
C VAL A 150 -11.65 -0.45 0.34
N VAL A 151 -12.52 -0.63 1.32
CA VAL A 151 -13.38 -1.81 1.45
C VAL A 151 -14.80 -1.39 1.11
N LEU A 152 -15.32 -1.94 0.01
CA LEU A 152 -16.68 -1.74 -0.44
C LEU A 152 -17.60 -2.68 0.34
N GLN A 153 -18.72 -2.15 0.81
CA GLN A 153 -19.72 -2.89 1.55
C GLN A 153 -21.11 -2.67 0.96
N ASP A 154 -21.94 -3.70 1.04
CA ASP A 154 -23.36 -3.59 0.79
C ASP A 154 -23.99 -2.74 1.91
N ALA A 155 -24.69 -1.67 1.54
CA ALA A 155 -25.20 -0.69 2.50
C ALA A 155 -26.28 -1.26 3.44
N LEU A 156 -26.95 -2.34 3.05
CA LEU A 156 -28.03 -2.94 3.82
C LEU A 156 -27.54 -4.03 4.79
N THR A 157 -26.54 -4.81 4.36
CA THR A 157 -26.05 -5.98 5.09
C THR A 157 -24.69 -5.75 5.76
N GLY A 158 -23.94 -4.72 5.36
CA GLY A 158 -22.54 -4.53 5.77
C GLY A 158 -21.59 -5.59 5.21
N ALA A 159 -22.06 -6.46 4.31
CA ALA A 159 -21.24 -7.50 3.72
C ALA A 159 -20.21 -6.87 2.78
N LYS A 160 -18.94 -7.31 2.85
CA LYS A 160 -17.92 -6.88 1.91
C LYS A 160 -18.31 -7.30 0.49
N THR A 161 -18.31 -6.34 -0.44
CA THR A 161 -18.66 -6.56 -1.86
C THR A 161 -17.45 -6.44 -2.78
N GLY A 162 -16.36 -5.83 -2.31
CA GLY A 162 -15.11 -5.70 -3.05
C GLY A 162 -14.10 -4.83 -2.30
N GLU A 163 -12.94 -4.65 -2.93
CA GLU A 163 -11.86 -3.82 -2.38
C GLU A 163 -11.09 -3.13 -3.50
N ILE A 164 -10.52 -1.97 -3.17
CA ILE A 164 -9.62 -1.20 -4.04
C ILE A 164 -8.38 -0.91 -3.21
N VAL A 165 -7.22 -1.37 -3.67
CA VAL A 165 -5.94 -1.14 -3.00
C VAL A 165 -5.05 -0.32 -3.92
N VAL A 166 -4.45 0.76 -3.42
CA VAL A 166 -3.53 1.62 -4.18
C VAL A 166 -2.27 1.88 -3.34
N GLY A 167 -1.11 1.78 -3.99
CA GLY A 167 0.19 1.91 -3.33
C GLY A 167 0.45 0.74 -2.38
N SER A 168 0.58 -0.46 -2.93
CA SER A 168 0.91 -1.66 -2.16
C SER A 168 2.41 -1.96 -2.26
N ALA A 169 3.08 -2.06 -1.13
CA ALA A 169 4.48 -2.46 -1.02
C ALA A 169 4.58 -3.59 0.00
N THR A 170 5.21 -4.70 -0.39
CA THR A 170 5.43 -5.85 0.49
C THR A 170 6.89 -6.20 0.54
N SER A 171 7.40 -6.39 1.75
CA SER A 171 8.77 -6.81 2.00
C SER A 171 8.78 -7.91 3.05
N SER A 172 9.65 -8.89 2.88
CA SER A 172 9.90 -9.93 3.87
C SER A 172 11.32 -10.46 3.76
N VAL A 173 11.85 -10.95 4.88
CA VAL A 173 13.10 -11.69 4.96
C VAL A 173 12.93 -12.88 5.90
N GLY A 174 13.54 -14.01 5.54
CA GLY A 174 13.51 -15.24 6.31
C GLY A 174 14.69 -16.14 5.93
N SER A 175 14.85 -17.23 6.67
CA SER A 175 15.88 -18.27 6.45
C SER A 175 15.26 -19.58 6.02
#